data_AF-A0A5B8K6U7-F1
#
_entry.id   AF-A0A5B8K6U7-F1
#
_cell.length_a   1.000
_cell.length_b   1.000
_cell.length_c   1.000
_cell.angle_alpha   90.00
_cell.angle_beta   90.00
_cell.angle_gamma   90.00
#
_symmetry.space_group_name_H-M   'P 1'
#
loop_
_entity.id
_entity.type
_entity.pdbx_description
1 polymer ?
#
loop_
_entity_poly.entity_id
_entity_poly.type
_entity_poly.pdbx_seq_one_letter_code
_entity_poly.pdbx_strand_id
1 'polypeptide(L)'
;MKKTIKRNKLTLKTKIRYLFLGKRPLERKTLPKIQEYLYLCFNSIFILCFIIYLASILIQKKFDFSIEKTNELFKEIQENVILRALIALFVAIYLINLIILSHITYILSKTEFNKWIGILAIIFALSVILCPLAIVFSYVAYEKNEISFE
;
A
#
# COMPACT_ATOMS: atom_id res chain seq x y z
N MET A 1 -29.21 -32.38 21.71
CA MET A 1 -29.92 -31.31 20.95
C MET A 1 -29.10 -30.91 19.72
N LYS A 2 -29.59 -31.15 18.50
CA LYS A 2 -28.94 -30.66 17.27
C LYS A 2 -29.17 -29.15 17.16
N LYS A 3 -28.12 -28.34 17.32
CA LYS A 3 -28.16 -26.89 17.02
C LYS A 3 -28.38 -26.71 15.51
N THR A 4 -29.58 -26.34 15.11
CA THR A 4 -29.86 -25.87 13.74
C THR A 4 -29.23 -24.50 13.53
N ILE A 5 -28.10 -24.45 12.83
CA ILE A 5 -27.46 -23.19 12.45
C ILE A 5 -28.30 -22.55 11.34
N LYS A 6 -29.13 -21.55 11.67
CA LYS A 6 -29.84 -20.74 10.68
C LYS A 6 -28.81 -19.93 9.88
N ARG A 7 -28.53 -20.33 8.63
CA ARG A 7 -27.75 -19.53 7.68
C ARG A 7 -28.65 -18.40 7.16
N ASN A 8 -28.55 -17.22 7.75
CA ASN A 8 -29.15 -16.02 7.19
C ASN A 8 -28.52 -15.76 5.81
N LYS A 9 -29.36 -15.69 4.75
CA LYS A 9 -28.90 -15.30 3.41
C LYS A 9 -28.40 -13.85 3.47
N LEU A 10 -27.14 -13.63 3.12
CA LEU A 10 -26.56 -12.30 3.05
C LEU A 10 -27.24 -11.49 1.94
N THR A 11 -27.57 -10.23 2.23
CA THR A 11 -28.12 -9.30 1.24
C THR A 11 -27.08 -8.97 0.16
N LEU A 12 -27.56 -8.61 -1.04
CA LEU A 12 -26.70 -8.33 -2.20
C LEU A 12 -25.74 -7.16 -1.94
N LYS A 13 -26.21 -6.14 -1.19
CA LYS A 13 -25.38 -5.03 -0.68
C LYS A 13 -24.21 -5.53 0.18
N THR A 14 -24.44 -6.52 1.05
CA THR A 14 -23.38 -7.08 1.89
C THR A 14 -22.39 -7.91 1.08
N LYS A 15 -22.85 -8.62 0.03
CA LYS A 15 -21.97 -9.35 -0.89
C LYS A 15 -21.03 -8.43 -1.65
N ILE A 16 -21.56 -7.34 -2.22
CA ILE A 16 -20.75 -6.33 -2.92
C ILE A 16 -19.74 -5.70 -1.96
N ARG A 17 -20.18 -5.33 -0.75
CA ARG A 17 -19.26 -4.84 0.30
C ARG A 17 -18.16 -5.84 0.60
N TYR A 18 -18.47 -7.13 0.72
CA TYR A 18 -17.47 -8.16 1.01
C TYR A 18 -16.43 -8.30 -0.09
N LEU A 19 -16.80 -8.07 -1.35
CA LEU A 19 -15.89 -8.12 -2.48
C LEU A 19 -14.88 -6.96 -2.44
N PHE A 20 -15.34 -5.73 -2.21
CA PHE A 20 -14.50 -4.52 -2.36
C PHE A 20 -13.87 -4.03 -1.05
N LEU A 21 -14.59 -4.10 0.06
CA LEU A 21 -14.16 -3.59 1.37
C LEU A 21 -13.85 -4.71 2.36
N GLY A 22 -14.18 -5.96 2.01
CA GLY A 22 -14.13 -7.09 2.91
C GLY A 22 -15.25 -7.10 3.94
N LYS A 23 -15.19 -8.06 4.87
CA LYS A 23 -16.13 -8.13 5.99
C LYS A 23 -15.86 -6.99 6.98
N ARG A 24 -16.86 -6.57 7.77
CA ARG A 24 -16.59 -5.61 8.86
C ARG A 24 -15.71 -6.27 9.92
N PRO A 25 -14.94 -5.50 10.72
CA PRO A 25 -14.05 -6.08 11.72
C PRO A 25 -14.77 -7.04 12.69
N LEU A 26 -15.95 -6.64 13.18
CA LEU A 26 -16.82 -7.46 14.06
C LEU A 26 -17.40 -8.72 13.37
N GLU A 27 -17.35 -8.81 12.03
CA GLU A 27 -17.88 -9.92 11.25
C GLU A 27 -16.79 -10.93 10.83
N ARG A 28 -15.51 -10.65 11.13
CA ARG A 28 -14.37 -11.48 10.75
C ARG A 28 -14.06 -12.48 11.88
N LYS A 29 -13.86 -13.76 11.52
CA LYS A 29 -13.45 -14.83 12.45
C LYS A 29 -11.94 -15.01 12.56
N THR A 30 -11.17 -14.37 11.67
CA THR A 30 -9.72 -14.50 11.54
C THR A 30 -9.08 -13.12 11.45
N LEU A 31 -7.87 -12.97 12.01
CA LEU A 31 -7.11 -11.72 12.08
C LEU A 31 -6.84 -11.15 10.67
N PRO A 32 -7.42 -10.01 10.30
CA PRO A 32 -7.45 -9.57 8.91
C PRO A 32 -6.92 -8.13 8.82
N LYS A 33 -5.82 -7.89 9.52
CA LYS A 33 -5.17 -6.58 9.68
C LYS A 33 -3.67 -6.63 9.44
N ILE A 34 -3.11 -7.79 9.73
CA ILE A 34 -1.71 -8.14 9.52
C ILE A 34 -1.32 -8.04 8.04
N GLN A 35 -2.23 -8.46 7.15
CA GLN A 35 -1.92 -8.57 5.73
C GLN A 35 -1.76 -7.20 5.09
N GLU A 36 -2.61 -6.24 5.44
CA GLU A 36 -2.61 -4.90 4.84
C GLU A 36 -1.33 -4.12 5.20
N TYR A 37 -0.86 -4.19 6.46
CA TYR A 37 0.42 -3.59 6.85
C TYR A 37 1.62 -4.30 6.23
N LEU A 38 1.58 -5.63 6.09
CA LEU A 38 2.60 -6.38 5.36
C LEU A 38 2.65 -5.97 3.88
N TYR A 39 1.49 -5.85 3.21
CA TYR A 39 1.42 -5.35 1.84
C TYR A 39 1.98 -3.93 1.74
N LEU A 40 1.66 -3.06 2.70
CA LEU A 40 2.20 -1.70 2.74
C LEU A 40 3.73 -1.70 2.87
N CYS A 41 4.28 -2.56 3.71
CA CYS A 41 5.71 -2.74 3.89
C CYS A 41 6.39 -3.21 2.59
N PHE A 42 5.90 -4.30 1.98
CA PHE A 42 6.45 -4.82 0.73
C PHE A 42 6.35 -3.83 -0.43
N ASN A 43 5.23 -3.12 -0.52
CA ASN A 43 5.05 -2.08 -1.53
C ASN A 43 6.06 -0.94 -1.34
N SER A 44 6.26 -0.50 -0.09
CA SER A 44 7.26 0.53 0.22
C SER A 44 8.69 0.08 -0.11
N ILE A 45 9.03 -1.21 0.08
CA ILE A 45 10.32 -1.79 -0.35
C ILE A 45 10.46 -1.72 -1.87
N PHE A 46 9.43 -2.10 -2.62
CA PHE A 46 9.46 -2.05 -4.09
C PHE A 46 9.68 -0.61 -4.59
N ILE A 47 8.94 0.35 -4.02
CA ILE A 47 9.09 1.78 -4.32
C ILE A 47 10.53 2.24 -4.01
N LEU A 48 11.10 1.83 -2.87
CA LEU A 48 12.47 2.15 -2.50
C LEU A 48 13.49 1.63 -3.53
N CYS A 49 13.36 0.36 -3.94
CA CYS A 49 14.23 -0.22 -4.97
C CYS A 49 14.12 0.53 -6.30
N PHE A 50 12.91 0.92 -6.70
CA PHE A 50 12.68 1.69 -7.91
C PHE A 50 13.32 3.09 -7.85
N ILE A 51 13.20 3.78 -6.71
CA ILE A 51 13.83 5.09 -6.51
C ILE A 51 15.35 4.98 -6.57
N ILE A 52 15.94 3.99 -5.91
CA ILE A 52 17.39 3.75 -5.94
C ILE A 52 17.85 3.52 -7.39
N TYR A 53 17.13 2.69 -8.14
CA TYR A 53 17.41 2.45 -9.55
C TYR A 53 17.34 3.73 -10.39
N LEU A 54 16.27 4.51 -10.26
CA LEU A 54 16.09 5.75 -11.03
C LEU A 54 17.16 6.79 -10.65
N ALA A 55 17.47 6.94 -9.36
CA ALA A 55 18.54 7.79 -8.88
C ALA A 55 19.90 7.37 -9.45
N SER A 56 20.18 6.06 -9.54
CA SER A 56 21.43 5.55 -10.12
C SER A 56 21.59 5.95 -11.59
N ILE A 57 20.52 5.90 -12.39
CA ILE A 57 20.52 6.35 -13.79
C ILE A 57 20.81 7.85 -13.87
N LEU A 58 20.12 8.66 -13.04
CA LEU A 58 20.31 10.12 -13.04
C LEU A 58 21.74 10.52 -12.65
N ILE A 59 22.33 9.83 -11.66
CA ILE A 59 23.70 10.08 -11.20
C ILE A 59 24.70 9.70 -12.30
N GLN A 60 24.55 8.53 -12.93
CA GLN A 60 25.44 8.07 -14.01
C GLN A 60 25.45 9.06 -15.19
N LYS A 61 24.29 9.64 -15.50
CA LYS A 61 24.14 10.62 -16.59
C LYS A 61 24.54 12.04 -16.22
N LYS A 62 24.96 12.28 -14.96
CA LYS A 62 25.21 13.64 -14.42
C LYS A 62 24.04 14.57 -14.78
N PHE A 63 22.83 14.10 -14.54
CA PHE A 63 21.61 14.80 -14.90
C PHE A 63 21.58 16.18 -14.21
N ASP A 64 21.16 17.19 -14.96
CA ASP A 64 20.80 18.50 -14.45
C ASP A 64 19.39 18.85 -14.92
N PHE A 65 18.78 19.84 -14.28
CA PHE A 65 17.42 20.27 -14.62
C PHE A 65 17.38 21.17 -15.88
N SER A 66 18.37 21.06 -16.77
CA SER A 66 18.33 21.78 -18.04
C SER A 66 17.25 21.22 -18.98
N ILE A 67 16.76 22.07 -19.88
CA ILE A 67 15.75 21.67 -20.87
C ILE A 67 16.30 20.59 -21.81
N GLU A 68 17.59 20.64 -22.12
CA GLU A 68 18.23 19.68 -23.02
C GLU A 68 18.30 18.28 -22.40
N LYS A 69 18.77 18.16 -21.15
CA LYS A 69 18.85 16.85 -20.47
C LYS A 69 17.50 16.28 -20.09
N THR A 70 16.52 17.13 -19.76
CA THR A 70 15.14 16.66 -19.54
C THR A 70 14.55 16.06 -20.82
N ASN A 71 14.75 16.71 -21.98
CA ASN A 71 14.33 16.18 -23.27
C ASN A 71 15.05 14.87 -23.65
N GLU A 72 16.35 14.78 -23.36
CA GLU A 72 17.13 13.55 -23.58
C GLU A 72 16.58 12.38 -22.74
N LEU A 73 16.25 12.63 -21.47
CA LEU A 73 15.67 11.63 -20.58
C LEU A 73 14.27 11.18 -21.06
N PHE A 74 13.44 12.11 -21.57
CA PHE A 74 12.16 11.74 -22.15
C PHE A 74 12.30 10.88 -23.41
N LYS A 75 13.26 11.20 -24.29
CA LYS A 75 13.55 10.38 -25.48
C LYS A 75 14.01 8.98 -25.08
N GLU A 76 14.89 8.87 -24.10
CA GLU A 76 15.34 7.57 -23.61
C GLU A 76 14.21 6.75 -23.00
N ILE A 77 13.32 7.38 -22.22
CA ILE A 77 12.11 6.72 -21.75
C ILE A 77 11.27 6.23 -22.93
N GLN A 78 11.14 6.98 -24.01
CA GLN A 78 10.36 6.56 -25.18
C GLN A 78 11.02 5.39 -25.94
N GLU A 79 12.34 5.42 -26.11
CA GLU A 79 13.11 4.44 -26.88
C GLU A 79 13.33 3.13 -26.10
N ASN A 80 13.57 3.20 -24.79
CA ASN A 80 13.91 2.04 -23.98
C ASN A 80 12.64 1.32 -23.46
N VAL A 81 12.29 0.20 -24.11
CA VAL A 81 11.13 -0.64 -23.76
C VAL A 81 11.17 -1.10 -22.29
N ILE A 82 12.34 -1.45 -21.76
CA ILE A 82 12.51 -1.93 -20.39
C ILE A 82 12.19 -0.80 -19.40
N LEU A 83 12.71 0.41 -19.66
CA LEU A 83 12.46 1.57 -18.81
C LEU A 83 10.97 1.95 -18.79
N ARG A 84 10.28 1.89 -19.94
CA ARG A 84 8.81 2.08 -20.00
C ARG A 84 8.05 1.05 -19.19
N ALA A 85 8.42 -0.23 -19.33
CA ALA A 85 7.77 -1.31 -18.59
C ALA A 85 7.95 -1.13 -17.08
N LEU A 86 9.14 -0.75 -16.64
CA LEU A 86 9.43 -0.45 -15.23
C LEU A 86 8.62 0.75 -14.72
N ILE A 87 8.54 1.85 -15.47
CA ILE A 87 7.72 3.02 -15.11
C ILE A 87 6.23 2.64 -15.05
N ALA A 88 5.72 1.87 -16.01
CA ALA A 88 4.34 1.42 -16.02
C ALA A 88 4.02 0.52 -14.81
N LEU A 89 4.94 -0.39 -14.46
CA LEU A 89 4.82 -1.23 -13.27
C LEU A 89 4.82 -0.40 -11.99
N PHE A 90 5.70 0.60 -11.89
CA PHE A 90 5.75 1.53 -10.77
C PHE A 90 4.42 2.27 -10.59
N VAL A 91 3.86 2.81 -11.68
CA VAL A 91 2.56 3.51 -11.65
C VAL A 91 1.45 2.56 -11.22
N ALA A 92 1.41 1.33 -11.75
CA ALA A 92 0.39 0.34 -11.37
C ALA A 92 0.48 -0.02 -9.87
N ILE A 93 1.69 -0.24 -9.37
CA ILE A 93 1.94 -0.54 -7.95
C ILE A 93 1.57 0.64 -7.05
N TYR A 94 1.84 1.87 -7.49
CA TYR A 94 1.44 3.07 -6.75
C TYR A 94 -0.10 3.21 -6.69
N LEU A 95 -0.81 2.91 -7.78
CA LEU A 95 -2.28 2.90 -7.77
C LEU A 95 -2.84 1.84 -6.82
N ILE A 96 -2.26 0.64 -6.81
CA ILE A 96 -2.62 -0.41 -5.84
C ILE A 96 -2.33 0.08 -4.40
N ASN A 97 -1.23 0.81 -4.19
CA ASN A 97 -0.91 1.40 -2.90
C ASN A 97 -2.04 2.32 -2.41
N LEU A 98 -2.55 3.20 -3.27
CA LEU A 98 -3.65 4.11 -2.91
C LEU A 98 -4.91 3.35 -2.46
N ILE A 99 -5.22 2.23 -3.12
CA ILE A 99 -6.35 1.37 -2.73
C ILE A 99 -6.11 0.78 -1.35
N ILE A 100 -4.92 0.22 -1.09
CA ILE A 100 -4.56 -0.37 0.21
C ILE A 100 -4.59 0.70 1.31
N LEU A 101 -4.04 1.89 1.07
CA LEU A 101 -4.06 3.00 2.02
C LEU A 101 -5.48 3.40 2.40
N SER A 102 -6.40 3.46 1.43
CA SER A 102 -7.82 3.75 1.70
C SER A 102 -8.46 2.69 2.60
N HIS A 103 -8.07 1.42 2.41
CA HIS A 103 -8.57 0.30 3.18
C HIS A 103 -8.00 0.27 4.61
N ILE A 104 -6.69 0.50 4.78
CA ILE A 104 -6.06 0.64 6.10
C ILE A 104 -6.69 1.81 6.88
N THR A 105 -6.94 2.95 6.22
CA THR A 105 -7.60 4.10 6.85
C THR A 105 -9.00 3.75 7.36
N TYR A 106 -9.77 2.99 6.58
CA TYR A 106 -11.08 2.50 6.99
C TYR A 106 -11.00 1.59 8.23
N ILE A 107 -10.00 0.71 8.30
CA ILE A 107 -9.78 -0.22 9.40
C ILE A 107 -9.35 0.52 10.69
N LEU A 108 -8.36 1.42 10.58
CA LEU A 108 -7.79 2.22 11.67
C LEU A 108 -8.87 2.95 12.48
N SER A 109 -9.87 3.51 11.78
CA SER A 109 -10.96 4.25 12.41
C SER A 109 -11.71 3.43 13.48
N LYS A 110 -11.76 2.10 13.33
CA LYS A 110 -12.69 1.25 14.09
C LYS A 110 -12.07 0.35 15.15
N THR A 111 -10.77 0.07 15.13
CA THR A 111 -10.29 -1.18 15.77
C THR A 111 -8.86 -1.18 16.33
N GLU A 112 -8.18 -0.03 16.44
CA GLU A 112 -6.78 0.02 16.89
C GLU A 112 -6.59 0.96 18.06
N PHE A 113 -5.78 0.54 19.04
CA PHE A 113 -5.41 1.33 20.21
C PHE A 113 -4.33 2.38 19.83
N ASN A 114 -3.34 1.97 19.04
CA ASN A 114 -2.21 2.81 18.60
C ASN A 114 -2.40 3.37 17.18
N LYS A 115 -3.56 3.99 16.92
CA LYS A 115 -3.95 4.50 15.58
C LYS A 115 -2.90 5.43 14.94
N TRP A 116 -2.19 6.18 15.77
CA TRP A 116 -1.18 7.14 15.31
C TRP A 116 -0.05 6.48 14.52
N ILE A 117 0.36 5.25 14.87
CA ILE A 117 1.43 4.51 14.18
C ILE A 117 0.97 4.16 12.76
N GLY A 118 -0.26 3.66 12.62
CA GLY A 118 -0.84 3.36 11.32
C GLY A 118 -1.07 4.60 10.46
N ILE A 119 -1.43 5.74 11.07
CA ILE A 119 -1.56 7.02 10.35
C ILE A 119 -0.19 7.49 9.82
N LEU A 120 0.87 7.40 10.63
CA LEU A 120 2.22 7.74 10.17
C LEU A 120 2.69 6.81 9.05
N ALA A 121 2.41 5.51 9.15
CA ALA A 121 2.69 4.55 8.09
C ALA A 121 2.00 4.94 6.77
N ILE A 122 0.73 5.36 6.82
CA ILE A 122 -0.02 5.84 5.65
C ILE A 122 0.62 7.10 5.05
N ILE A 123 0.91 8.11 5.88
CA ILE A 123 1.48 9.37 5.43
C ILE A 123 2.82 9.13 4.74
N PHE A 124 3.70 8.33 5.36
CA PHE A 124 5.00 8.01 4.77
C PHE A 124 4.90 7.14 3.53
N ALA A 125 3.97 6.19 3.47
CA ALA A 125 3.77 5.36 2.28
C ALA A 125 3.16 6.14 1.10
N LEU A 126 2.46 7.23 1.37
CA LEU A 126 1.92 8.12 0.33
C LEU A 126 3.03 8.96 -0.31
N SER A 127 4.01 9.38 0.48
CA SER A 127 5.21 10.05 -0.01
C SER A 127 6.23 9.05 -0.57
N VAL A 128 6.57 9.20 -1.85
CA VAL A 128 7.55 8.34 -2.53
C VAL A 128 8.92 8.36 -1.82
N ILE A 129 9.36 9.54 -1.37
CA ILE A 129 10.70 9.74 -0.78
C ILE A 129 10.83 9.14 0.62
N LEU A 130 9.77 9.17 1.43
CA LEU A 130 9.83 8.69 2.83
C LEU A 130 9.49 7.19 2.95
N CYS A 131 9.63 6.43 1.87
CA CYS A 131 9.39 4.99 1.88
C CYS A 131 10.22 4.21 2.93
N PRO A 132 11.45 4.57 3.33
CA PRO A 132 12.12 3.87 4.43
C PRO A 132 11.39 4.02 5.77
N LEU A 133 10.85 5.21 6.04
CA LEU A 133 10.04 5.43 7.24
C LEU A 133 8.72 4.67 7.14
N ALA A 134 8.11 4.61 5.95
CA ALA A 134 6.92 3.81 5.72
C ALA A 134 7.14 2.33 6.07
N ILE A 135 8.29 1.75 5.71
CA ILE A 135 8.67 0.38 6.07
C ILE A 135 8.73 0.20 7.58
N VAL A 136 9.45 1.08 8.28
CA VAL A 136 9.59 1.00 9.75
C VAL A 136 8.23 1.11 10.44
N PHE A 137 7.44 2.13 10.10
CA PHE A 137 6.15 2.37 10.74
C PHE A 137 5.10 1.31 10.38
N SER A 138 5.12 0.76 9.16
CA SER A 138 4.24 -0.36 8.79
C SER A 138 4.60 -1.65 9.52
N TYR A 139 5.89 -1.93 9.73
CA TYR A 139 6.33 -3.07 10.55
C TYR A 139 5.95 -2.89 12.03
N VAL A 140 6.16 -1.70 12.59
CA VAL A 140 5.75 -1.42 13.97
C VAL A 140 4.22 -1.48 14.11
N ALA A 141 3.46 -0.98 13.15
CA ALA A 141 2.00 -1.11 13.15
C ALA A 141 1.57 -2.57 13.05
N TYR A 142 2.27 -3.40 12.28
CA TYR A 142 2.04 -4.83 12.21
C TYR A 142 2.26 -5.53 13.56
N GLU A 143 3.35 -5.21 14.27
CA GLU A 143 3.68 -5.79 15.59
C GLU A 143 2.80 -5.26 16.73
N LYS A 144 2.54 -3.95 16.77
CA LYS A 144 1.93 -3.26 17.91
C LYS A 144 0.42 -3.14 17.85
N ASN A 145 -0.21 -3.34 16.69
CA ASN A 145 -1.65 -3.35 16.62
C ASN A 145 -2.20 -4.71 17.07
N GLU A 146 -2.27 -4.88 18.38
CA GLU A 146 -3.14 -5.88 19.00
C GLU A 146 -4.60 -5.51 18.73
N ILE A 147 -5.42 -6.50 18.34
CA ILE A 147 -6.82 -6.24 18.08
C ILE A 147 -7.54 -6.07 19.42
N SER A 148 -8.04 -4.86 19.70
CA SER A 148 -9.05 -4.65 20.74
C SER A 148 -10.37 -5.27 20.24
N PHE A 149 -10.56 -6.56 20.48
CA PHE A 149 -11.89 -7.16 20.50
C PHE A 149 -12.40 -7.06 21.94
N GLU A 150 -13.07 -5.96 22.26
CA GLU A 150 -14.12 -5.97 23.30
C GLU A 150 -15.44 -6.40 22.66
#